data_AF-A0A7S0H583-F1
#
_entry.id   AF-A0A7S0H583-F1
#
_cell.length_a   1.000
_cell.length_b   1.000
_cell.length_c   1.000
_cell.angle_alpha   90.00
_cell.angle_beta   90.00
_cell.angle_gamma   90.00
#
_symmetry.space_group_name_H-M   'P 1'
#
loop_
_entity.id
_entity.type
_entity.pdbx_description
1 polymer ?
#
loop_
_entity_poly.entity_id
_entity_poly.type
_entity_poly.pdbx_seq_one_letter_code
_entity_poly.pdbx_strand_id
1 'polypeptide(L)'
;MQSLKAAATAGVIGVAGDVLMQWREGRRSDTFDWERAGRLAAFRAVHAPVIDYSWRYFDRAIPFTGAVGVVARVVADQALLMPPSLIAFFLSQGAMEGLSAAACVERVKDAFIPTAIVCTPYWCVVHSLTFSVVPVDLRIGWASVCAVGWNAIISDQNQAAIQRADAPADCKAEKGG
;
A
#
# COMPACT_ATOMS: atom_id res chain seq x y z
N MET A 1 14.37 20.41 -1.14
CA MET A 1 15.26 19.28 -1.51
C MET A 1 14.87 17.95 -0.84
N GLN A 2 14.45 17.90 0.43
CA GLN A 2 14.12 16.62 1.09
C GLN A 2 12.89 15.90 0.49
N SER A 3 11.82 16.61 0.16
CA SER A 3 10.62 16.00 -0.45
C SER A 3 10.88 15.41 -1.85
N LEU A 4 11.84 15.97 -2.61
CA LEU A 4 12.27 15.40 -3.89
C LEU A 4 13.00 14.06 -3.69
N LYS A 5 13.81 13.93 -2.62
CA LYS A 5 14.45 12.66 -2.25
C LYS A 5 13.40 11.63 -1.83
N ALA A 6 12.40 12.03 -1.06
CA ALA A 6 11.28 11.16 -0.68
C ALA A 6 10.53 10.62 -1.92
N ALA A 7 10.23 11.48 -2.89
CA ALA A 7 9.60 11.09 -4.15
C ALA A 7 10.48 10.10 -4.94
N ALA A 8 11.78 10.40 -5.12
CA ALA A 8 12.70 9.54 -5.84
C ALA A 8 12.88 8.17 -5.15
N THR A 9 13.11 8.16 -3.83
CA THR A 9 13.25 6.93 -3.04
C THR A 9 12.00 6.06 -3.12
N ALA A 10 10.82 6.65 -2.94
CA ALA A 10 9.57 5.91 -2.98
C ALA A 10 9.24 5.38 -4.39
N GLY A 11 9.54 6.15 -5.43
CA GLY A 11 9.40 5.73 -6.82
C GLY A 11 10.31 4.54 -7.15
N VAL A 12 11.61 4.64 -6.83
CA VAL A 12 12.59 3.58 -7.12
C VAL A 12 12.24 2.29 -6.36
N ILE A 13 11.94 2.38 -5.06
CA ILE A 13 11.56 1.20 -4.26
C ILE A 13 10.24 0.62 -4.76
N GLY A 14 9.27 1.46 -5.13
CA GLY A 14 8.00 1.03 -5.69
C GLY A 14 8.17 0.24 -6.99
N VAL A 15 8.97 0.75 -7.93
CA VAL A 15 9.27 0.05 -9.20
C VAL A 15 10.00 -1.27 -8.94
N ALA A 16 11.04 -1.25 -8.11
CA ALA A 16 11.80 -2.46 -7.78
C ALA A 16 10.92 -3.52 -7.11
N GLY A 17 10.02 -3.10 -6.22
CA GLY A 17 9.08 -3.98 -5.56
C GLY A 17 8.04 -4.59 -6.51
N ASP A 18 7.52 -3.80 -7.45
CA ASP A 18 6.58 -4.30 -8.44
C ASP A 18 7.26 -5.27 -9.43
N VAL A 19 8.49 -4.98 -9.86
CA VAL A 19 9.30 -5.91 -10.68
C VAL A 19 9.53 -7.24 -9.95
N LEU A 20 9.87 -7.21 -8.65
CA LEU A 20 10.03 -8.42 -7.85
C LEU A 20 8.70 -9.21 -7.75
N MET A 21 7.58 -8.50 -7.61
CA MET A 21 6.25 -9.11 -7.55
C MET A 21 5.90 -9.79 -8.87
N GLN A 22 6.10 -9.11 -9.99
CA GLN A 22 5.86 -9.65 -11.33
C GLN A 22 6.73 -10.88 -11.62
N TRP A 23 7.99 -10.88 -11.16
CA TRP A 23 8.85 -12.06 -11.23
C TRP A 23 8.31 -13.23 -10.39
N ARG A 24 7.82 -12.98 -9.17
CA ARG A 24 7.18 -14.00 -8.32
C ARG A 24 5.85 -14.51 -8.90
N GLU A 25 5.13 -13.70 -9.65
CA GLU A 25 3.95 -14.10 -10.43
C GLU A 25 4.32 -15.01 -11.63
N GLY A 26 5.61 -15.28 -11.85
CA GLY A 26 6.09 -16.16 -12.93
C GLY A 26 6.22 -15.47 -14.29
N ARG A 27 6.07 -14.13 -14.34
CA ARG A 27 6.28 -13.38 -15.58
C ARG A 27 7.75 -13.44 -15.99
N ARG A 28 8.01 -13.59 -17.28
CA ARG A 28 9.35 -13.43 -17.88
C ARG A 28 9.61 -11.94 -18.13
N SER A 29 10.88 -11.55 -18.21
CA SER A 29 11.29 -10.14 -18.31
C SER A 29 10.69 -9.38 -19.50
N ASP A 30 10.33 -10.10 -20.57
CA ASP A 30 9.66 -9.60 -21.77
C ASP A 30 8.13 -9.44 -21.59
N THR A 31 7.55 -10.04 -20.56
CA THR A 31 6.11 -9.99 -20.21
C THR A 31 5.79 -9.10 -19.01
N PHE A 32 6.79 -8.34 -18.54
CA PHE A 32 6.58 -7.40 -17.44
C PHE A 32 5.63 -6.28 -17.87
N ASP A 33 4.61 -6.06 -17.05
CA ASP A 33 3.69 -4.94 -17.10
C ASP A 33 4.39 -3.69 -16.55
N TRP A 34 5.14 -3.04 -17.44
CA TRP A 34 5.83 -1.79 -17.14
C TRP A 34 4.87 -0.62 -16.92
N GLU A 35 3.66 -0.70 -17.48
CA GLU A 35 2.64 0.32 -17.26
C GLU A 35 2.16 0.30 -15.81
N ARG A 36 1.93 -0.89 -15.23
CA ARG A 36 1.62 -1.06 -13.80
C ARG A 36 2.71 -0.47 -12.92
N ALA A 37 3.97 -0.81 -13.18
CA ALA A 37 5.10 -0.25 -12.44
C ALA A 37 5.17 1.29 -12.58
N GLY A 38 4.94 1.81 -13.79
CA GLY A 38 4.92 3.24 -14.09
C GLY A 38 3.80 3.99 -13.35
N ARG A 39 2.57 3.44 -13.33
CA ARG A 39 1.43 3.99 -12.60
C ARG A 39 1.70 4.08 -11.09
N LEU A 40 2.29 3.03 -10.51
CA LEU A 40 2.69 3.01 -9.11
C LEU A 40 3.77 4.06 -8.81
N ALA A 41 4.78 4.17 -9.68
CA ALA A 41 5.84 5.17 -9.55
C ALA A 41 5.28 6.61 -9.61
N ALA A 42 4.39 6.88 -10.56
CA ALA A 42 3.75 8.18 -10.74
C ALA A 42 2.93 8.58 -9.51
N PHE A 43 2.11 7.66 -8.98
CA PHE A 43 1.36 7.90 -7.75
C PHE A 43 2.31 8.17 -6.57
N ARG A 44 3.36 7.36 -6.41
CA ARG A 44 4.35 7.47 -5.33
C ARG A 44 5.13 8.78 -5.37
N ALA A 45 5.42 9.30 -6.55
CA ALA A 45 6.14 10.56 -6.73
C ALA A 45 5.38 11.76 -6.14
N VAL A 46 4.04 11.73 -6.18
CA VAL A 46 3.18 12.78 -5.60
C VAL A 46 2.84 12.47 -4.15
N HIS A 47 2.49 11.22 -3.86
CA HIS A 47 2.01 10.81 -2.54
C HIS A 47 3.11 10.84 -1.47
N ALA A 48 4.35 10.44 -1.79
CA ALA A 48 5.43 10.39 -0.79
C ALA A 48 5.78 11.77 -0.18
N PRO A 49 5.91 12.86 -0.96
CA PRO A 49 6.05 14.21 -0.42
C PRO A 49 4.94 14.63 0.55
N VAL A 50 3.67 14.31 0.23
CA VAL A 50 2.51 14.66 1.06
C VAL A 50 2.56 13.96 2.41
N ILE A 51 2.93 12.68 2.42
CA ILE A 51 3.08 11.91 3.65
C ILE A 51 4.27 12.41 4.48
N ASP A 52 5.43 12.66 3.85
CA ASP A 52 6.60 13.19 4.56
C ASP A 52 6.28 14.52 5.26
N TYR A 53 5.61 15.43 4.54
CA TYR A 53 5.18 16.71 5.11
C TYR A 53 4.22 16.51 6.28
N SER A 54 3.21 15.65 6.13
CA SER A 54 2.20 15.37 7.17
C SER A 54 2.82 14.75 8.42
N TRP A 55 3.74 13.79 8.28
CA TRP A 55 4.43 13.18 9.42
C TRP A 55 5.31 14.20 10.16
N ARG A 56 6.01 15.08 9.45
CA ARG A 56 6.76 16.19 10.06
C ARG A 56 5.84 17.20 10.74
N TYR A 57 4.62 17.38 10.24
CA TYR A 57 3.62 18.20 10.91
C TYR A 57 3.14 17.53 12.20
N PHE A 58 2.82 16.23 12.19
CA PHE A 58 2.44 15.48 13.38
C PHE A 58 3.52 15.52 14.46
N ASP A 59 4.79 15.43 14.09
CA ASP A 59 5.90 15.54 15.04
C ASP A 59 5.95 16.88 15.77
N ARG A 60 5.50 17.97 15.13
CA ARG A 60 5.43 19.31 15.74
C ARG A 60 4.12 19.57 16.48
N ALA A 61 3.01 19.07 15.95
CA ALA A 61 1.67 19.36 16.46
C ALA A 61 1.26 18.46 17.62
N ILE A 62 1.81 17.25 17.74
CA ILE A 62 1.46 16.28 18.78
C ILE A 62 2.51 16.35 19.91
N PRO A 63 2.18 16.93 21.08
CA PRO A 63 3.13 17.19 22.15
C PRO A 63 3.46 15.94 22.98
N PHE A 64 2.74 14.83 22.77
CA PHE A 64 2.94 13.58 23.49
C PHE A 64 4.22 12.87 23.03
N THR A 65 4.95 12.30 24.01
CA THR A 65 6.17 11.52 23.82
C THR A 65 5.97 10.06 24.26
N GLY A 66 6.98 9.21 24.05
CA GLY A 66 6.92 7.79 24.40
C GLY A 66 5.79 7.04 23.68
N ALA A 67 5.28 5.97 24.30
CA ALA A 67 4.24 5.13 23.71
C ALA A 67 2.96 5.90 23.36
N VAL A 68 2.55 6.86 24.22
CA VAL A 68 1.38 7.70 23.99
C VAL A 68 1.57 8.56 22.74
N GLY A 69 2.77 9.14 22.58
CA GLY A 69 3.14 9.89 21.38
C GLY A 69 3.09 9.07 20.10
N VAL A 70 3.54 7.81 20.16
CA VAL A 70 3.48 6.89 19.01
C VAL A 70 2.04 6.59 18.64
N VAL A 71 1.22 6.17 19.62
CA VAL A 71 -0.20 5.86 19.39
C VAL A 71 -0.95 7.05 18.81
N ALA A 72 -0.73 8.26 19.35
CA ALA A 72 -1.37 9.48 18.85
C ALA A 72 -1.02 9.75 17.38
N ARG A 73 0.25 9.55 16.97
CA ARG A 73 0.69 9.72 15.58
C ARG A 73 0.11 8.64 14.65
N VAL A 74 0.02 7.39 15.10
CA VAL A 74 -0.61 6.30 14.35
C VAL A 74 -2.10 6.58 14.15
N VAL A 75 -2.82 7.00 15.20
CA VAL A 75 -4.24 7.36 15.11
C VAL A 75 -4.44 8.54 14.16
N ALA A 76 -3.60 9.58 14.26
CA ALA A 76 -3.66 10.72 13.34
C ALA A 76 -3.42 10.29 11.88
N ASP A 77 -2.46 9.42 11.62
CA ASP A 77 -2.19 8.87 10.29
C ASP A 77 -3.39 8.06 9.75
N GLN A 78 -3.93 7.14 10.54
CA GLN A 78 -5.05 6.29 10.12
C GLN A 78 -6.37 7.07 9.98
N ALA A 79 -6.56 8.15 10.74
CA ALA A 79 -7.77 8.97 10.62
C ALA A 79 -7.68 10.02 9.50
N LEU A 80 -6.52 10.68 9.35
CA LEU A 80 -6.38 11.86 8.49
C LEU A 80 -5.73 11.55 7.15
N LEU A 81 -4.82 10.57 7.09
CA LEU A 81 -4.04 10.28 5.88
C LEU A 81 -4.53 9.03 5.18
N MET A 82 -4.88 7.97 5.91
CA MET A 82 -5.29 6.70 5.31
C MET A 82 -6.52 6.86 4.38
N PRO A 83 -7.66 7.46 4.78
CA PRO A 83 -8.83 7.50 3.90
C PRO A 83 -8.60 8.30 2.61
N PRO A 84 -8.06 9.54 2.65
CA PRO A 84 -7.74 10.28 1.43
C PRO A 84 -6.71 9.56 0.56
N SER A 85 -5.72 8.89 1.16
CA SER A 85 -4.68 8.17 0.43
C SER A 85 -5.25 6.97 -0.35
N LEU A 86 -6.13 6.17 0.26
CA LEU A 86 -6.78 5.05 -0.43
C LEU A 86 -7.69 5.55 -1.56
N ILE A 87 -8.48 6.59 -1.32
CA ILE A 87 -9.35 7.18 -2.35
C ILE A 87 -8.51 7.69 -3.52
N ALA A 88 -7.47 8.48 -3.23
CA ALA A 88 -6.57 9.01 -4.25
C ALA A 88 -5.87 7.88 -5.03
N PHE A 89 -5.47 6.81 -4.35
CA PHE A 89 -4.88 5.64 -4.99
C PHE A 89 -5.87 5.04 -6.01
N PHE A 90 -7.06 4.62 -5.60
CA PHE A 90 -8.03 3.98 -6.49
C PHE A 90 -8.47 4.88 -7.65
N LEU A 91 -8.71 6.17 -7.38
CA LEU A 91 -9.03 7.14 -8.42
C LEU A 91 -7.89 7.30 -9.42
N SER A 92 -6.65 7.43 -8.95
CA SER A 92 -5.49 7.56 -9.82
C SER A 92 -5.27 6.32 -10.68
N GLN A 93 -5.39 5.13 -10.10
CA GLN A 93 -5.23 3.88 -10.85
C GLN A 93 -6.32 3.74 -11.90
N GLY A 94 -7.59 3.98 -11.56
CA GLY A 94 -8.69 3.92 -12.51
C GLY A 94 -8.58 4.94 -13.64
N ALA A 95 -8.15 6.17 -13.34
CA ALA A 95 -7.93 7.19 -14.36
C ALA A 95 -6.79 6.80 -15.32
N MET A 96 -5.69 6.26 -14.79
CA MET A 96 -4.56 5.80 -15.62
C MET A 96 -4.86 4.50 -16.38
N GLU A 97 -5.86 3.73 -15.97
CA GLU A 97 -6.42 2.60 -16.72
C GLU A 97 -7.43 3.05 -17.81
N GLY A 98 -7.73 4.35 -17.91
CA GLY A 98 -8.63 4.91 -18.92
C GLY A 98 -10.12 4.77 -18.59
N LEU A 99 -10.47 4.54 -17.32
CA LEU A 99 -11.87 4.44 -16.91
C LEU A 99 -12.56 5.81 -16.88
N SER A 100 -13.89 5.80 -17.03
CA SER A 100 -14.70 6.98 -16.82
C SER A 100 -14.66 7.43 -15.35
N ALA A 101 -14.88 8.72 -15.09
CA ALA A 101 -14.93 9.24 -13.72
C ALA A 101 -15.96 8.52 -12.85
N ALA A 102 -17.12 8.16 -13.42
CA ALA A 102 -18.14 7.39 -12.72
C ALA A 102 -17.64 5.99 -12.33
N ALA A 103 -16.97 5.28 -13.25
CA ALA A 103 -16.40 3.96 -12.97
C ALA A 103 -15.29 4.01 -11.91
N CYS A 104 -14.47 5.05 -11.90
CA CYS A 104 -13.47 5.26 -10.84
C CYS A 104 -14.13 5.43 -9.47
N VAL A 105 -15.23 6.21 -9.38
CA VAL A 105 -15.95 6.43 -8.12
C VAL A 105 -16.62 5.15 -7.63
N GLU A 106 -17.25 4.37 -8.51
CA GLU A 106 -17.83 3.08 -8.14
C GLU A 106 -16.75 2.12 -7.62
N ARG A 107 -15.60 2.03 -8.29
CA ARG A 107 -14.46 1.24 -7.80
C ARG A 107 -14.02 1.65 -6.39
N VAL A 108 -13.97 2.94 -6.10
CA VAL A 108 -13.63 3.41 -4.74
C VAL A 108 -14.66 2.89 -3.74
N LYS A 109 -15.97 3.01 -4.03
CA LYS A 109 -17.03 2.54 -3.13
C LYS A 109 -16.91 1.05 -2.85
N ASP A 110 -16.65 0.25 -3.88
CA ASP A 110 -16.56 -1.20 -3.79
C ASP A 110 -15.29 -1.66 -3.07
N ALA A 111 -14.15 -1.03 -3.38
CA ALA A 111 -12.85 -1.48 -2.89
C ALA A 111 -12.45 -0.87 -1.55
N PHE A 112 -12.98 0.29 -1.16
CA PHE A 112 -12.48 1.04 -0.01
C PHE A 112 -12.60 0.28 1.30
N ILE A 113 -13.80 -0.18 1.67
CA ILE A 113 -14.03 -0.86 2.96
C ILE A 113 -13.27 -2.20 3.03
N PRO A 114 -13.36 -3.10 2.04
CA PRO A 114 -12.60 -4.34 2.06
C PRO A 114 -11.09 -4.10 2.19
N THR A 115 -10.56 -3.14 1.43
CA THR A 115 -9.14 -2.81 1.47
C THR A 115 -8.74 -2.23 2.81
N ALA A 116 -9.53 -1.31 3.37
CA ALA A 116 -9.27 -0.68 4.66
C ALA A 116 -9.20 -1.73 5.79
N ILE A 117 -10.12 -2.69 5.81
CA ILE A 117 -10.14 -3.78 6.81
C ILE A 117 -8.86 -4.59 6.77
N VAL A 118 -8.38 -4.91 5.56
CA VAL A 118 -7.21 -5.77 5.37
C VAL A 118 -5.91 -4.98 5.61
N CYS A 119 -5.82 -3.73 5.14
CA CYS A 119 -4.59 -2.96 5.21
C CYS A 119 -4.35 -2.29 6.58
N THR A 120 -5.40 -1.91 7.30
CA THR A 120 -5.29 -1.14 8.57
C THR A 120 -4.41 -1.85 9.60
N PRO A 121 -4.59 -3.15 9.92
CA PRO A 121 -3.75 -3.82 10.93
C PRO A 121 -2.27 -3.82 10.55
N TYR A 122 -1.96 -4.07 9.28
CA TYR A 122 -0.59 -4.08 8.78
C TYR A 122 0.06 -2.69 8.93
N TRP A 123 -0.63 -1.66 8.45
CA TRP A 123 -0.11 -0.29 8.50
C TRP A 123 -0.04 0.27 9.91
N CYS A 124 -0.95 -0.11 10.83
CA CYS A 124 -0.84 0.23 12.24
C CYS A 124 0.47 -0.29 12.87
N VAL A 125 0.86 -1.53 12.57
CA VAL A 125 2.13 -2.09 13.06
C VAL A 125 3.31 -1.37 12.44
N VAL A 126 3.32 -1.19 11.11
CA VAL A 126 4.38 -0.49 10.38
C VAL A 126 4.55 0.92 10.92
N HIS A 127 3.46 1.68 11.09
CA HIS A 127 3.50 3.07 11.56
C HIS A 127 3.88 3.17 13.03
N SER A 128 3.53 2.18 13.86
CA SER A 128 4.03 2.11 15.24
C SER A 128 5.56 2.02 15.27
N LEU A 129 6.16 1.23 14.38
CA LEU A 129 7.62 1.17 14.21
C LEU A 129 8.16 2.48 13.62
N THR A 130 7.50 3.03 12.60
CA THR A 130 7.88 4.29 11.95
C THR A 130 8.00 5.45 12.94
N PHE A 131 7.03 5.60 13.84
CA PHE A 131 7.00 6.72 14.79
C PHE A 131 7.77 6.45 16.09
N SER A 132 8.17 5.20 16.36
CA SER A 132 8.94 4.86 17.56
C SER A 132 10.44 4.87 17.33
N VAL A 133 10.93 4.20 16.28
CA VAL A 133 12.37 3.92 16.11
C VAL A 133 12.97 4.45 14.82
N VAL A 134 12.14 4.79 13.82
CA VAL A 134 12.65 5.22 12.51
C VAL A 134 12.92 6.74 12.49
N PRO A 135 14.16 7.18 12.18
CA PRO A 135 14.49 8.60 12.04
C PRO A 135 13.63 9.26 10.96
N VAL A 136 13.20 10.50 11.20
CA VAL A 136 12.24 11.22 10.34
C VAL A 136 12.61 11.22 8.85
N ASP A 137 13.89 11.39 8.53
CA ASP A 137 14.38 11.44 7.15
C ASP A 137 14.37 10.08 6.43
N LEU A 138 14.29 8.96 7.18
CA LEU A 138 14.28 7.60 6.65
C LEU A 138 12.88 6.98 6.56
N ARG A 139 11.88 7.62 7.18
CA ARG A 139 10.52 7.06 7.30
C ARG A 139 9.88 6.74 5.94
N ILE A 140 10.10 7.56 4.92
CA ILE A 140 9.58 7.29 3.57
C ILE A 140 10.24 6.06 2.93
N GLY A 141 11.56 5.92 3.09
CA GLY A 141 12.27 4.74 2.61
C GLY A 141 11.78 3.48 3.30
N TRP A 142 11.69 3.51 4.63
CA TRP A 142 11.11 2.45 5.45
C TRP A 142 9.70 2.05 4.99
N ALA A 143 8.78 3.02 4.91
CA ALA A 143 7.40 2.76 4.52
C ALA A 143 7.29 2.22 3.08
N SER A 144 8.18 2.65 2.18
CA SER A 144 8.23 2.13 0.81
C SER A 144 8.67 0.66 0.79
N VAL A 145 9.65 0.26 1.61
CA VAL A 145 10.05 -1.15 1.75
C VAL A 145 8.90 -1.98 2.33
N CYS A 146 8.23 -1.49 3.37
CA CYS A 146 7.05 -2.15 3.91
C CYS A 146 5.92 -2.26 2.87
N ALA A 147 5.76 -1.30 1.96
CA ALA A 147 4.80 -1.40 0.87
C ALA A 147 5.11 -2.55 -0.10
N VAL A 148 6.40 -2.84 -0.35
CA VAL A 148 6.79 -4.02 -1.15
C VAL A 148 6.40 -5.31 -0.43
N GLY A 149 6.65 -5.39 0.89
CA GLY A 149 6.22 -6.54 1.70
C GLY A 149 4.69 -6.73 1.69
N TRP A 150 3.94 -5.63 1.74
CA TRP A 150 2.49 -5.65 1.63
C TRP A 150 1.99 -6.24 0.31
N ASN A 151 2.59 -5.81 -0.81
CA ASN A 151 2.23 -6.33 -2.13
C ASN A 151 2.48 -7.83 -2.25
N ALA A 152 3.55 -8.34 -1.64
CA ALA A 152 3.81 -9.78 -1.57
C ALA A 152 2.72 -10.55 -0.82
N ILE A 153 2.29 -10.04 0.35
CA ILE A 153 1.22 -10.65 1.15
C ILE A 153 -0.09 -10.71 0.36
N ILE A 154 -0.50 -9.59 -0.25
CA ILE A 154 -1.73 -9.54 -1.05
C ILE A 154 -1.63 -10.49 -2.24
N SER A 155 -0.49 -10.54 -2.94
CA SER A 155 -0.37 -11.43 -4.08
C SER A 155 -0.48 -12.89 -3.66
N ASP A 156 0.13 -13.30 -2.56
CA ASP A 156 0.03 -14.67 -2.08
C ASP A 156 -1.43 -15.01 -1.70
N GLN A 157 -2.17 -14.06 -1.12
CA GLN A 157 -3.61 -14.21 -0.84
C GLN A 157 -4.46 -14.33 -2.11
N ASN A 158 -4.19 -13.51 -3.12
CA ASN A 158 -4.88 -13.55 -4.41
C ASN A 158 -4.61 -14.87 -5.15
N GLN A 159 -3.38 -15.34 -5.15
CA GLN A 159 -3.01 -16.63 -5.75
C GLN A 159 -3.70 -17.80 -5.04
N ALA A 160 -3.70 -17.81 -3.70
CA ALA A 160 -4.41 -18.83 -2.93
C ALA A 160 -5.93 -18.81 -3.16
N ALA A 161 -6.53 -17.63 -3.42
CA ALA A 161 -7.94 -17.52 -3.75
C ALA A 161 -8.27 -18.13 -5.13
N ILE A 162 -7.44 -17.86 -6.15
CA ILE A 162 -7.58 -18.44 -7.50
C ILE A 162 -7.46 -19.97 -7.44
N GLN A 163 -6.44 -20.50 -6.77
CA GLN A 163 -6.24 -21.95 -6.62
C GLN A 163 -7.40 -22.67 -5.92
N ARG A 164 -8.08 -22.00 -4.98
CA ARG A 164 -9.27 -22.56 -4.32
C ARG A 164 -10.50 -22.54 -5.22
N ALA A 165 -10.62 -21.55 -6.10
CA ALA A 165 -11.70 -21.49 -7.09
C ALA A 165 -11.54 -22.56 -8.17
N ASP A 166 -10.30 -22.90 -8.52
CA ASP A 166 -9.97 -23.92 -9.52
C ASP A 166 -9.86 -25.35 -8.96
N ALA A 167 -10.03 -25.52 -7.64
CA ALA A 167 -9.97 -26.83 -7.00
C ALA A 167 -11.21 -27.69 -7.38
N PRO A 168 -11.05 -28.89 -7.94
CA PRO A 168 -12.17 -29.76 -8.28
C PRO A 168 -12.96 -30.16 -7.03
N ALA A 169 -14.29 -30.23 -7.16
CA ALA A 169 -15.26 -30.39 -6.06
C ALA A 169 -15.22 -31.74 -5.30
N ASP A 170 -14.25 -32.61 -5.57
CA ASP A 170 -14.18 -33.98 -5.03
C ASP A 170 -13.38 -34.05 -3.72
N CYS A 171 -13.95 -33.56 -2.62
CA CYS A 171 -13.55 -33.98 -1.27
C CYS A 171 -14.65 -33.74 -0.21
N LYS A 172 -15.92 -34.00 -0.54
CA LYS A 172 -17.02 -33.99 0.45
C LYS A 172 -17.84 -35.28 0.53
N ALA A 173 -17.42 -36.36 -0.13
CA ALA A 173 -18.14 -37.64 -0.13
C ALA A 173 -17.31 -38.80 0.43
N GLU A 174 -16.74 -38.67 1.63
CA GLU A 174 -16.26 -39.86 2.36
C GLU A 174 -16.22 -39.65 3.88
N LYS A 175 -17.36 -39.30 4.49
CA LYS A 175 -17.64 -39.54 5.92
C LYS A 175 -19.11 -39.89 6.09
N GLY A 176 -19.44 -41.12 5.71
CA GLY A 176 -20.76 -41.71 5.86
C GLY A 176 -20.68 -43.20 5.58
N GLY A 177 -20.07 -43.94 6.52
CA GLY A 177 -20.04 -45.39 6.58
C GLY A 177 -20.27 -45.80 8.03
#